data_AF-A0AA45RWX3-F1
#
_entry.id   AF-A0AA45RWX3-F1
#
_cell.length_a   1.000
_cell.length_b   1.000
_cell.length_c   1.000
_cell.angle_alpha   90.00
_cell.angle_beta   90.00
_cell.angle_gamma   90.00
#
_symmetry.space_group_name_H-M   'P 1'
#
loop_
_entity.id
_entity.type
_entity.pdbx_description
1 polymer ?
#
loop_
_entity_poly.entity_id
_entity_poly.type
_entity_poly.pdbx_seq_one_letter_code
_entity_poly.pdbx_strand_id
1 'polypeptide(L)'
;MKVIPPLAITDAMLTSTSAVETAPALYAGGTTYALNATAGVAGAAGLITIYKSLQGSNTGHAPASSPTWWVSIGTTYQVYAGGTTYALADRVIDNVAHLVYESLIGGNVGNVLSDGAKWKAIGPTNPWAMFDTLRNTATTVPAGTLTATITPGVRIDSLALLGLSATSATITVTVAGVTQYSKTVNLNLRYVANWYDYYFAPFKTQNSLVVFDIPPYSNGVITITLTNLTGNVACGACVMGMQVDIGDVQYSAESDALNFSTVDRTTDGTATLIPSRNVPKTISSIWLDKKFVNQARSLRDSLNGSTAVWAGLDDDTQEYFEALLILGFYRRFTINLQYPDFAIISLELEEV
;
A
#
# COMPACT_ATOMS: atom_id res chain seq x y z
N MET A 1 12.45 -19.33 2.62
CA MET A 1 12.27 -17.89 2.39
C MET A 1 11.79 -17.71 0.97
N LYS A 2 10.58 -17.15 0.85
CA LYS A 2 9.97 -16.83 -0.43
C LYS A 2 10.13 -15.34 -0.70
N VAL A 3 10.53 -15.00 -1.92
CA VAL A 3 10.72 -13.61 -2.36
C VAL A 3 9.71 -13.33 -3.45
N ILE A 4 8.99 -12.20 -3.36
CA ILE A 4 8.07 -11.74 -4.40
C ILE A 4 8.69 -10.50 -5.07
N PRO A 5 9.38 -10.67 -6.22
CA PRO A 5 9.74 -9.56 -7.08
C PRO A 5 8.46 -8.80 -7.51
N PRO A 6 8.41 -7.48 -7.39
CA PRO A 6 7.21 -6.72 -7.71
C PRO A 6 6.95 -6.71 -9.22
N LEU A 7 5.72 -7.00 -9.61
CA LEU A 7 5.19 -6.60 -10.91
C LEU A 7 4.79 -5.13 -10.85
N ALA A 8 5.40 -4.30 -11.70
CA ALA A 8 5.00 -2.91 -11.84
C ALA A 8 3.59 -2.80 -12.42
N ILE A 9 2.66 -2.24 -11.66
CA ILE A 9 1.27 -2.03 -12.09
C ILE A 9 1.20 -0.82 -13.00
N THR A 10 0.48 -0.95 -14.11
CA THR A 10 0.27 0.09 -15.12
C THR A 10 -1.21 0.42 -15.28
N ASP A 11 -1.54 1.52 -15.95
CA ASP A 11 -2.92 2.01 -16.08
C ASP A 11 -3.81 0.96 -16.76
N ALA A 12 -3.24 0.20 -17.71
CA ALA A 12 -3.92 -0.88 -18.41
C ALA A 12 -4.21 -2.09 -17.50
N MET A 13 -3.44 -2.27 -16.42
CA MET A 13 -3.59 -3.37 -15.48
C MET A 13 -4.61 -3.03 -14.38
N LEU A 14 -4.64 -1.80 -13.85
CA LEU A 14 -5.62 -1.39 -12.84
C LEU A 14 -6.98 -1.08 -13.48
N THR A 15 -7.79 -2.11 -13.68
CA THR A 15 -9.07 -2.01 -14.40
C THR A 15 -10.21 -1.38 -13.59
N SER A 16 -10.18 -1.43 -12.27
CA SER A 16 -11.12 -0.70 -11.41
C SER A 16 -10.63 -0.58 -9.97
N THR A 17 -11.09 0.45 -9.27
CA THR A 17 -10.85 0.64 -7.84
C THR A 17 -11.96 1.48 -7.22
N SER A 18 -12.24 1.28 -5.92
CA SER A 18 -13.15 2.16 -5.17
C SER A 18 -12.47 3.42 -4.63
N ALA A 19 -11.13 3.47 -4.64
CA ALA A 19 -10.39 4.65 -4.23
C ALA A 19 -10.56 5.78 -5.25
N VAL A 20 -10.82 7.00 -4.76
CA VAL A 20 -11.01 8.14 -5.66
C VAL A 20 -9.67 8.67 -6.13
N GLU A 21 -9.52 8.80 -7.45
CA GLU A 21 -8.39 9.51 -8.05
C GLU A 21 -8.74 10.95 -8.45
N THR A 22 -9.63 11.10 -9.44
CA THR A 22 -9.96 12.40 -10.02
C THR A 22 -11.29 12.88 -9.46
N ALA A 23 -11.38 14.16 -9.12
CA ALA A 23 -12.62 14.74 -8.66
C ALA A 23 -13.67 14.82 -9.79
N PRO A 24 -14.94 14.48 -9.52
CA PRO A 24 -16.03 14.82 -10.43
C PRO A 24 -16.28 16.34 -10.38
N ALA A 25 -17.29 16.79 -11.14
CA ALA A 25 -17.74 18.18 -11.05
C ALA A 25 -18.11 18.56 -9.60
N LEU A 26 -17.86 19.82 -9.25
CA LEU A 26 -18.24 20.35 -7.95
C LEU A 26 -19.77 20.34 -7.80
N TYR A 27 -20.22 20.17 -6.56
CA TYR A 27 -21.64 20.20 -6.21
C TYR A 27 -22.30 21.51 -6.67
N ALA A 28 -23.47 21.38 -7.30
CA ALA A 28 -24.29 22.48 -7.75
C ALA A 28 -25.74 22.26 -7.27
N GLY A 29 -26.24 23.16 -6.42
CA GLY A 29 -27.53 22.97 -5.74
C GLY A 29 -28.77 22.89 -6.64
N GLY A 30 -28.69 23.41 -7.87
CA GLY A 30 -29.74 23.30 -8.88
C GLY A 30 -29.71 22.00 -9.69
N THR A 31 -28.70 21.14 -9.50
CA THR A 31 -28.57 19.87 -10.22
C THR A 31 -29.30 18.77 -9.45
N THR A 32 -30.03 17.93 -10.18
CA THR A 32 -30.63 16.71 -9.63
C THR A 32 -29.67 15.54 -9.78
N TYR A 33 -29.21 14.99 -8.66
CA TYR A 33 -28.28 13.86 -8.61
C TYR A 33 -29.04 12.53 -8.51
N ALA A 34 -28.66 11.56 -9.34
CA ALA A 34 -29.16 10.19 -9.26
C ALA A 34 -28.54 9.44 -8.07
N LEU A 35 -29.11 8.28 -7.73
CA LEU A 35 -28.50 7.35 -6.77
C LEU A 35 -27.10 6.98 -7.23
N ASN A 36 -26.12 6.98 -6.32
CA ASN A 36 -24.69 6.75 -6.59
C ASN A 36 -23.98 7.81 -7.46
N ALA A 37 -24.64 8.90 -7.86
CA ALA A 37 -23.95 10.01 -8.52
C ALA A 37 -22.92 10.64 -7.57
N THR A 38 -21.81 11.14 -8.11
CA THR A 38 -20.73 11.73 -7.32
C THR A 38 -20.63 13.24 -7.53
N ALA A 39 -20.20 13.96 -6.50
CA ALA A 39 -19.97 15.39 -6.54
C ALA A 39 -18.79 15.78 -5.64
N GLY A 40 -18.01 16.76 -6.07
CA GLY A 40 -16.91 17.33 -5.29
C GLY A 40 -17.34 18.52 -4.44
N VAL A 41 -16.74 18.69 -3.27
CA VAL A 41 -16.83 19.90 -2.46
C VAL A 41 -15.41 20.42 -2.24
N ALA A 42 -15.14 21.62 -2.74
CA ALA A 42 -13.82 22.24 -2.60
C ALA A 42 -13.53 22.60 -1.14
N GLY A 43 -12.31 22.30 -0.70
CA GLY A 43 -11.73 22.67 0.57
C GLY A 43 -10.54 23.63 0.39
N ALA A 44 -9.72 23.76 1.42
CA ALA A 44 -8.50 24.56 1.38
C ALA A 44 -7.38 23.85 0.61
N ALA A 45 -6.39 24.63 0.15
CA ALA A 45 -5.17 24.12 -0.47
C ALA A 45 -5.40 23.20 -1.69
N GLY A 46 -6.46 23.46 -2.46
CA GLY A 46 -6.86 22.64 -3.61
C GLY A 46 -7.48 21.28 -3.28
N LEU A 47 -7.69 20.97 -1.99
CA LEU A 47 -8.34 19.72 -1.55
C LEU A 47 -9.79 19.69 -2.02
N ILE A 48 -10.27 18.53 -2.44
CA ILE A 48 -11.66 18.28 -2.82
C ILE A 48 -12.14 17.04 -2.08
N THR A 49 -13.20 17.19 -1.29
CA THR A 49 -13.91 16.07 -0.66
C THR A 49 -14.97 15.54 -1.62
N ILE A 50 -15.00 14.22 -1.79
CA ILE A 50 -15.82 13.56 -2.80
C ILE A 50 -16.96 12.85 -2.11
N TYR A 51 -18.18 13.15 -2.56
CA TYR A 51 -19.39 12.58 -2.00
C TYR A 51 -20.12 11.74 -3.04
N LYS A 52 -20.77 10.67 -2.57
CA LYS A 52 -21.68 9.82 -3.32
C LYS A 52 -23.10 10.01 -2.82
N SER A 53 -24.05 10.22 -3.74
CA SER A 53 -25.46 10.33 -3.39
C SER A 53 -26.02 8.99 -2.92
N LEU A 54 -26.68 8.99 -1.77
CA LEU A 54 -27.33 7.83 -1.16
C LEU A 54 -28.76 7.62 -1.66
N GLN A 55 -29.32 8.60 -2.38
CA GLN A 55 -30.69 8.58 -2.87
C GLN A 55 -30.78 9.16 -4.29
N GLY A 56 -31.77 8.71 -5.04
CA GLY A 56 -32.13 9.33 -6.32
C GLY A 56 -32.86 10.66 -6.13
N SER A 57 -32.95 11.44 -7.21
CA SER A 57 -33.64 12.75 -7.21
C SER A 57 -33.11 13.76 -6.18
N ASN A 58 -31.85 13.62 -5.78
CA ASN A 58 -31.21 14.45 -4.77
C ASN A 58 -30.96 15.85 -5.35
N THR A 59 -31.75 16.83 -4.94
CA THR A 59 -31.68 18.22 -5.42
C THR A 59 -31.68 19.17 -4.22
N GLY A 60 -30.78 20.15 -4.20
CA GLY A 60 -30.70 21.15 -3.13
C GLY A 60 -30.12 20.66 -1.79
N HIS A 61 -29.84 19.37 -1.61
CA HIS A 61 -29.20 18.86 -0.40
C HIS A 61 -27.67 19.03 -0.48
N ALA A 62 -27.11 19.93 0.32
CA ALA A 62 -25.66 20.17 0.34
C ALA A 62 -24.90 18.98 0.98
N PRO A 63 -23.81 18.47 0.36
CA PRO A 63 -23.18 17.23 0.80
C PRO A 63 -22.69 17.20 2.25
N ALA A 64 -22.00 18.25 2.70
CA ALA A 64 -21.42 18.30 4.04
C ALA A 64 -22.46 18.39 5.18
N SER A 65 -23.69 18.83 4.88
CA SER A 65 -24.74 19.07 5.87
C SER A 65 -25.96 18.16 5.70
N SER A 66 -25.91 17.18 4.79
CA SER A 66 -27.01 16.26 4.50
C SER A 66 -26.54 14.79 4.49
N PRO A 67 -26.13 14.24 5.66
CA PRO A 67 -25.52 12.91 5.75
C PRO A 67 -26.46 11.75 5.42
N THR A 68 -27.78 11.98 5.38
CA THR A 68 -28.77 10.99 4.91
C THR A 68 -28.89 10.95 3.38
N TRP A 69 -28.35 11.96 2.69
CA TRP A 69 -28.38 12.12 1.24
C TRP A 69 -27.01 11.89 0.60
N TRP A 70 -25.94 12.11 1.35
CA TRP A 70 -24.58 12.05 0.86
C TRP A 70 -23.67 11.31 1.83
N VAL A 71 -22.76 10.51 1.28
CA VAL A 71 -21.66 9.88 2.04
C VAL A 71 -20.32 10.32 1.43
N SER A 72 -19.35 10.66 2.27
CA SER A 72 -17.98 10.92 1.82
C SER A 72 -17.32 9.61 1.40
N ILE A 73 -16.72 9.59 0.21
CA ILE A 73 -16.05 8.41 -0.38
C ILE A 73 -14.54 8.62 -0.55
N GLY A 74 -14.03 9.80 -0.19
CA GLY A 74 -12.60 10.08 -0.20
C GLY A 74 -12.31 11.56 -0.43
N THR A 75 -11.02 11.86 -0.50
CA THR A 75 -10.51 13.18 -0.88
C THR A 75 -9.52 13.04 -2.02
N THR A 76 -9.42 14.08 -2.83
CA THR A 76 -8.38 14.23 -3.85
C THR A 76 -8.06 15.71 -4.05
N TYR A 77 -7.27 16.05 -5.06
CA TYR A 77 -6.99 17.41 -5.47
C TYR A 77 -7.47 17.66 -6.89
N GLN A 78 -7.60 18.93 -7.26
CA GLN A 78 -7.88 19.33 -8.63
C GLN A 78 -6.77 18.85 -9.58
N VAL A 79 -7.16 18.45 -10.80
CA VAL A 79 -6.19 18.16 -11.88
C VAL A 79 -5.47 19.45 -12.24
N TYR A 80 -4.16 19.38 -12.44
CA TYR A 80 -3.37 20.52 -12.88
C TYR A 80 -3.91 21.11 -14.19
N ALA A 81 -4.03 22.43 -14.24
CA ALA A 81 -4.46 23.18 -15.40
C ALA A 81 -3.61 24.45 -15.52
N GLY A 82 -2.92 24.61 -16.65
CA GLY A 82 -1.98 25.73 -16.85
C GLY A 82 -2.60 27.13 -16.79
N GLY A 83 -3.93 27.23 -16.98
CA GLY A 83 -4.67 28.50 -16.87
C GLY A 83 -5.12 28.85 -15.45
N THR A 84 -4.92 27.97 -14.46
CA THR A 84 -5.34 28.18 -13.07
C THR A 84 -4.22 28.82 -12.26
N THR A 85 -4.59 29.71 -11.35
CA THR A 85 -3.69 30.32 -10.35
C THR A 85 -3.72 29.53 -9.06
N TYR A 86 -2.57 28.99 -8.66
CA TYR A 86 -2.42 28.24 -7.41
C TYR A 86 -1.75 29.07 -6.32
N ALA A 87 -2.25 28.97 -5.10
CA ALA A 87 -1.64 29.57 -3.92
C ALA A 87 -0.40 28.77 -3.46
N LEU A 88 0.34 29.33 -2.50
CA LEU A 88 1.41 28.60 -1.83
C LEU A 88 0.80 27.40 -1.09
N ALA A 89 1.45 26.24 -1.18
CA ALA A 89 1.00 24.97 -0.61
C ALA A 89 -0.31 24.40 -1.18
N ASP A 90 -0.89 25.00 -2.22
CA ASP A 90 -1.96 24.35 -2.99
C ASP A 90 -1.43 23.05 -3.60
N ARG A 91 -2.28 22.03 -3.60
CA ARG A 91 -1.98 20.75 -4.22
C ARG A 91 -2.83 20.49 -5.45
N VAL A 92 -2.22 19.81 -6.41
CA VAL A 92 -2.82 19.38 -7.67
C VAL A 92 -2.41 17.96 -7.98
N ILE A 93 -3.17 17.29 -8.84
CA ILE A 93 -2.81 15.97 -9.37
C ILE A 93 -2.39 16.06 -10.84
N ASP A 94 -1.40 15.25 -11.20
CA ASP A 94 -1.20 14.74 -12.56
C ASP A 94 -1.83 13.35 -12.60
N ASN A 95 -2.98 13.23 -13.28
CA ASN A 95 -3.71 11.97 -13.37
C ASN A 95 -3.22 11.04 -14.50
N VAL A 96 -2.19 11.46 -15.25
CA VAL A 96 -1.49 10.61 -16.22
C VAL A 96 -0.25 10.00 -15.58
N ALA A 97 0.50 10.79 -14.81
CA ALA A 97 1.63 10.28 -14.03
C ALA A 97 1.22 9.67 -12.69
N HIS A 98 -0.05 9.83 -12.29
CA HIS A 98 -0.60 9.41 -11.01
C HIS A 98 0.17 9.99 -9.81
N LEU A 99 0.53 11.28 -9.88
CA LEU A 99 1.32 11.99 -8.87
C LEU A 99 0.60 13.23 -8.33
N VAL A 100 0.83 13.52 -7.05
CA VAL A 100 0.40 14.73 -6.36
C VAL A 100 1.57 15.71 -6.27
N TYR A 101 1.32 16.97 -6.62
CA TYR A 101 2.28 18.05 -6.54
C TYR A 101 1.78 19.15 -5.60
N GLU A 102 2.71 19.78 -4.87
CA GLU A 102 2.47 20.92 -4.00
C GLU A 102 3.17 22.17 -4.57
N SER A 103 2.45 23.28 -4.63
CA SER A 103 2.98 24.55 -5.11
C SER A 103 3.93 25.17 -4.07
N LEU A 104 5.13 25.51 -4.51
CA LEU A 104 6.18 26.12 -3.69
C LEU A 104 6.13 27.66 -3.68
N ILE A 105 5.26 28.26 -4.48
CA ILE A 105 5.07 29.71 -4.55
C ILE A 105 3.58 30.08 -4.54
N GLY A 106 3.28 31.30 -4.11
CA GLY A 106 1.95 31.90 -4.31
C GLY A 106 1.81 32.48 -5.72
N GLY A 107 0.59 32.42 -6.27
CA GLY A 107 0.32 32.95 -7.61
C GLY A 107 0.96 32.10 -8.72
N ASN A 108 1.11 30.79 -8.50
CA ASN A 108 1.70 29.87 -9.45
C ASN A 108 0.74 29.66 -10.63
N VAL A 109 1.09 30.16 -11.82
CA VAL A 109 0.28 30.10 -13.05
C VAL A 109 1.16 29.62 -14.19
N GLY A 110 0.66 28.69 -15.01
CA GLY A 110 1.31 28.26 -16.25
C GLY A 110 2.63 27.50 -16.11
N ASN A 111 3.17 27.34 -14.89
CA ASN A 111 4.42 26.61 -14.67
C ASN A 111 4.19 25.10 -14.72
N VAL A 112 4.99 24.39 -15.51
CA VAL A 112 4.95 22.94 -15.67
C VAL A 112 5.32 22.22 -14.37
N LEU A 113 4.71 21.06 -14.12
CA LEU A 113 4.91 20.27 -12.89
C LEU A 113 6.35 19.74 -12.72
N SER A 114 7.14 19.69 -13.80
CA SER A 114 8.56 19.32 -13.76
C SER A 114 9.49 20.43 -13.25
N ASP A 115 8.99 21.66 -13.08
CA ASP A 115 9.78 22.75 -12.51
C ASP A 115 9.88 22.63 -10.98
N GLY A 116 10.97 22.03 -10.51
CA GLY A 116 11.25 21.80 -9.09
C GLY A 116 11.40 23.06 -8.23
N ALA A 117 11.52 24.26 -8.84
CA ALA A 117 11.50 25.52 -8.11
C ALA A 117 10.06 26.02 -7.83
N LYS A 118 9.05 25.43 -8.49
CA LYS A 118 7.65 25.84 -8.43
C LYS A 118 6.76 24.74 -7.88
N TRP A 119 7.10 23.49 -8.14
CA TRP A 119 6.31 22.33 -7.75
C TRP A 119 7.19 21.30 -7.05
N LYS A 120 6.67 20.74 -5.97
CA LYS A 120 7.27 19.61 -5.27
C LYS A 120 6.38 18.40 -5.43
N ALA A 121 6.92 17.31 -5.99
CA ALA A 121 6.23 16.02 -5.99
C ALA A 121 6.12 15.51 -4.55
N ILE A 122 4.90 15.21 -4.12
CA ILE A 122 4.61 14.72 -2.77
C ILE A 122 4.59 13.19 -2.75
N GLY A 123 4.02 12.57 -3.79
CA GLY A 123 3.85 11.13 -3.88
C GLY A 123 2.75 10.76 -4.86
N PRO A 124 2.38 9.47 -4.93
CA PRO A 124 1.30 8.97 -5.79
C PRO A 124 -0.08 9.52 -5.42
N THR A 125 -1.01 9.51 -6.38
CA THR A 125 -2.44 9.71 -6.10
C THR A 125 -3.00 8.54 -5.29
N ASN A 126 -4.13 8.78 -4.60
CA ASN A 126 -4.64 7.85 -3.60
C ASN A 126 -4.79 6.39 -4.09
N PRO A 127 -5.33 6.08 -5.28
CA PRO A 127 -5.46 4.68 -5.71
C PRO A 127 -4.13 4.00 -6.07
N TRP A 128 -3.12 4.80 -6.39
CA TRP A 128 -1.79 4.34 -6.78
C TRP A 128 -0.83 4.23 -5.59
N ALA A 129 -1.21 4.81 -4.45
CA ALA A 129 -0.40 4.82 -3.24
C ALA A 129 -0.05 3.44 -2.70
N MET A 130 -0.91 2.43 -2.87
CA MET A 130 -0.59 1.05 -2.49
C MET A 130 0.37 0.35 -3.46
N PHE A 131 0.65 0.91 -4.64
CA PHE A 131 1.60 0.32 -5.60
C PHE A 131 2.98 0.99 -5.57
N ASP A 132 3.14 2.08 -4.79
CA ASP A 132 4.44 2.69 -4.56
C ASP A 132 5.21 1.91 -3.49
N THR A 133 6.19 1.12 -3.92
CA THR A 133 7.03 0.30 -3.04
C THR A 133 8.27 1.03 -2.52
N LEU A 134 8.42 2.31 -2.84
CA LEU A 134 9.59 3.14 -2.46
C LEU A 134 9.23 4.18 -1.41
N ARG A 135 7.95 4.32 -1.07
CA ARG A 135 7.47 5.27 -0.04
C ARG A 135 6.49 4.57 0.87
N ASN A 136 6.43 5.05 2.10
CA ASN A 136 5.38 4.65 3.03
C ASN A 136 4.11 5.47 2.76
N THR A 137 3.46 5.19 1.63
CA THR A 137 2.14 5.73 1.27
C THR A 137 1.07 4.65 1.40
N ALA A 138 -0.19 5.06 1.48
CA ALA A 138 -1.30 4.11 1.55
C ALA A 138 -2.48 4.56 0.72
N THR A 139 -3.08 3.63 -0.01
CA THR A 139 -4.40 3.82 -0.59
C THR A 139 -5.42 3.74 0.52
N THR A 140 -6.24 4.77 0.64
CA THR A 140 -7.24 4.88 1.71
C THR A 140 -8.62 5.18 1.14
N VAL A 141 -9.64 4.57 1.75
CA VAL A 141 -11.04 4.96 1.56
C VAL A 141 -11.68 5.16 2.93
N PRO A 142 -12.68 6.05 3.04
CA PRO A 142 -13.54 6.12 4.21
C PRO A 142 -14.20 4.76 4.50
N ALA A 143 -14.78 4.61 5.69
CA ALA A 143 -15.38 3.36 6.16
C ALA A 143 -16.22 2.60 5.11
N GLY A 144 -16.09 1.27 5.11
CA GLY A 144 -16.73 0.40 4.13
C GLY A 144 -15.75 -0.56 3.48
N THR A 145 -15.52 -0.39 2.17
CA THR A 145 -14.80 -1.37 1.35
C THR A 145 -13.83 -0.72 0.37
N LEU A 146 -12.55 -1.07 0.48
CA LEU A 146 -11.57 -0.82 -0.57
C LEU A 146 -11.61 -1.99 -1.55
N THR A 147 -11.88 -1.72 -2.83
CA THR A 147 -11.75 -2.71 -3.89
C THR A 147 -10.70 -2.26 -4.90
N ALA A 148 -9.95 -3.21 -5.43
CA ALA A 148 -9.04 -3.02 -6.55
C ALA A 148 -9.07 -4.26 -7.44
N THR A 149 -9.31 -4.07 -8.73
CA THR A 149 -9.31 -5.13 -9.74
C THR A 149 -8.14 -4.92 -10.68
N ILE A 150 -7.18 -5.84 -10.62
CA ILE A 150 -5.97 -5.84 -11.41
C ILE A 150 -6.03 -6.96 -12.44
N THR A 151 -5.67 -6.66 -13.68
CA THR A 151 -5.47 -7.63 -14.77
C THR A 151 -3.98 -7.62 -15.15
N PRO A 152 -3.14 -8.46 -14.53
CA PRO A 152 -1.69 -8.42 -14.74
C PRO A 152 -1.23 -8.68 -16.17
N GLY A 153 -1.98 -9.48 -16.95
CA GLY A 153 -1.59 -9.92 -18.30
C GLY A 153 -0.39 -10.87 -18.33
N VAL A 154 0.14 -11.24 -17.16
CA VAL A 154 1.22 -12.20 -16.95
C VAL A 154 0.84 -13.17 -15.83
N ARG A 155 1.58 -14.27 -15.70
CA ARG A 155 1.37 -15.22 -14.62
C ARG A 155 1.86 -14.64 -13.30
N ILE A 156 1.05 -14.75 -12.26
CA ILE A 156 1.39 -14.44 -10.88
C ILE A 156 0.93 -15.60 -9.99
N ASP A 157 1.74 -15.96 -9.01
CA ASP A 157 1.44 -17.04 -8.06
C ASP A 157 1.37 -16.55 -6.61
N SER A 158 1.76 -15.29 -6.39
CA SER A 158 1.90 -14.71 -5.07
C SER A 158 1.47 -13.25 -5.04
N LEU A 159 0.95 -12.86 -3.88
CA LEU A 159 0.48 -11.52 -3.61
C LEU A 159 0.66 -11.21 -2.12
N ALA A 160 1.20 -10.04 -1.83
CA ALA A 160 1.40 -9.51 -0.49
C ALA A 160 0.65 -8.18 -0.35
N LEU A 161 -0.08 -8.05 0.74
CA LEU A 161 -0.73 -6.83 1.19
C LEU A 161 -0.11 -6.42 2.52
N LEU A 162 0.46 -5.23 2.60
CA LEU A 162 1.14 -4.70 3.79
C LEU A 162 0.53 -3.36 4.20
N GLY A 163 0.74 -2.96 5.46
CA GLY A 163 0.19 -1.72 6.00
C GLY A 163 -1.34 -1.70 5.98
N LEU A 164 -1.95 -2.86 6.21
CA LEU A 164 -3.40 -3.03 6.19
C LEU A 164 -4.04 -2.36 7.40
N SER A 165 -5.08 -1.57 7.15
CA SER A 165 -6.07 -1.17 8.14
C SER A 165 -7.42 -1.70 7.67
N ALA A 166 -7.73 -2.93 8.04
CA ALA A 166 -8.95 -3.63 7.67
C ALA A 166 -9.24 -4.75 8.69
N THR A 167 -10.48 -5.19 8.76
CA THR A 167 -10.88 -6.33 9.60
C THR A 167 -11.01 -7.63 8.80
N SER A 168 -11.16 -7.53 7.48
CA SER A 168 -11.09 -8.68 6.58
C SER A 168 -10.50 -8.31 5.23
N ALA A 169 -9.74 -9.25 4.66
CA ALA A 169 -9.23 -9.19 3.29
C ALA A 169 -9.75 -10.39 2.50
N THR A 170 -10.22 -10.16 1.28
CA THR A 170 -10.59 -11.20 0.33
C THR A 170 -9.83 -10.98 -0.97
N ILE A 171 -9.14 -12.02 -1.42
CA ILE A 171 -8.42 -12.07 -2.69
C ILE A 171 -9.14 -13.09 -3.56
N THR A 172 -9.64 -12.65 -4.72
CA THR A 172 -10.32 -13.50 -5.69
C THR A 172 -9.59 -13.44 -7.02
N VAL A 173 -9.37 -14.59 -7.66
CA VAL A 173 -8.86 -14.66 -9.03
C VAL A 173 -9.93 -15.27 -9.92
N THR A 174 -10.31 -14.54 -10.96
CA THR A 174 -11.25 -15.00 -11.98
C THR A 174 -10.56 -15.15 -13.33
N VAL A 175 -11.01 -16.11 -14.13
CA VAL A 175 -10.55 -16.33 -15.50
C VAL A 175 -11.78 -16.47 -16.37
N ALA A 176 -11.92 -15.59 -17.36
CA ALA A 176 -13.12 -15.51 -18.21
C ALA A 176 -14.44 -15.47 -17.40
N GLY A 177 -14.44 -14.75 -16.26
CA GLY A 177 -15.60 -14.59 -15.38
C GLY A 177 -15.84 -15.74 -14.40
N VAL A 178 -15.04 -16.82 -14.43
CA VAL A 178 -15.15 -17.94 -13.49
C VAL A 178 -14.11 -17.81 -12.40
N THR A 179 -14.53 -17.86 -11.13
CA THR A 179 -13.62 -17.87 -9.97
C THR A 179 -12.79 -19.15 -9.93
N GLN A 180 -11.47 -18.99 -9.99
CA GLN A 180 -10.51 -20.08 -9.89
C GLN A 180 -9.83 -20.15 -8.52
N TYR A 181 -9.78 -19.02 -7.82
CA TYR A 181 -9.19 -18.92 -6.48
C TYR A 181 -9.96 -17.88 -5.68
N SER A 182 -10.18 -18.16 -4.40
CA SER A 182 -10.75 -17.20 -3.45
C SER A 182 -10.21 -17.52 -2.06
N LYS A 183 -9.52 -16.56 -1.44
CA LYS A 183 -9.07 -16.65 -0.05
C LYS A 183 -9.60 -15.45 0.72
N THR A 184 -10.35 -15.71 1.78
CA THR A 184 -10.83 -14.70 2.73
C THR A 184 -10.13 -14.91 4.06
N VAL A 185 -9.53 -13.84 4.57
CA VAL A 185 -8.80 -13.83 5.84
C VAL A 185 -9.46 -12.84 6.79
N ASN A 186 -9.64 -13.26 8.03
CA ASN A 186 -10.02 -12.38 9.12
C ASN A 186 -8.75 -11.77 9.70
N LEU A 187 -8.65 -10.44 9.66
CA LEU A 187 -7.48 -9.71 10.13
C LEU A 187 -7.61 -9.29 11.59
N ASN A 188 -8.71 -9.61 12.27
CA ASN A 188 -8.81 -9.33 13.70
C ASN A 188 -7.97 -10.34 14.49
N LEU A 189 -6.98 -9.82 15.20
CA LEU A 189 -6.17 -10.56 16.13
C LEU A 189 -6.67 -10.33 17.56
N ARG A 190 -6.62 -11.39 18.35
CA ARG A 190 -6.84 -11.32 19.79
C ARG A 190 -5.89 -12.29 20.48
N TYR A 191 -4.99 -11.75 21.28
CA TYR A 191 -4.13 -12.56 22.11
C TYR A 191 -4.84 -12.85 23.44
N VAL A 192 -5.11 -14.13 23.71
CA VAL A 192 -5.80 -14.57 24.93
C VAL A 192 -4.89 -15.56 25.66
N ALA A 193 -4.19 -15.10 26.69
CA ALA A 193 -3.33 -15.97 27.51
C ALA A 193 -4.04 -16.52 28.74
N ASN A 194 -5.09 -15.84 29.22
CA ASN A 194 -5.83 -16.22 30.41
C ASN A 194 -7.30 -15.78 30.34
N TRP A 195 -8.07 -16.14 31.37
CA TRP A 195 -9.49 -15.80 31.47
C TRP A 195 -9.76 -14.29 31.44
N TYR A 196 -8.87 -13.46 32.00
CA TYR A 196 -9.03 -12.00 32.03
C TYR A 196 -8.89 -11.43 30.61
N ASP A 197 -7.88 -11.88 29.87
CA ASP A 197 -7.69 -11.50 28.47
C ASP A 197 -8.90 -11.90 27.60
N TYR A 198 -9.51 -13.05 27.88
CA TYR A 198 -10.72 -13.49 27.18
C TYR A 198 -11.90 -12.53 27.36
N TYR A 199 -11.99 -11.79 28.46
CA TYR A 199 -13.04 -10.80 28.66
C TYR A 199 -12.61 -9.38 28.30
N PHE A 200 -11.34 -9.02 28.48
CA PHE A 200 -10.90 -7.62 28.47
C PHE A 200 -9.78 -7.30 27.48
N ALA A 201 -9.15 -8.28 26.83
CA ALA A 201 -8.10 -7.98 25.86
C ALA A 201 -8.70 -7.26 24.63
N PRO A 202 -8.11 -6.13 24.21
CA PRO A 202 -8.57 -5.40 23.04
C PRO A 202 -8.28 -6.19 21.76
N PHE A 203 -9.09 -5.96 20.75
CA PHE A 203 -8.81 -6.44 19.40
C PHE A 203 -7.63 -5.64 18.81
N LYS A 204 -6.75 -6.35 18.12
CA LYS A 204 -5.72 -5.78 17.26
C LYS A 204 -6.02 -6.16 15.81
N THR A 205 -5.43 -5.44 14.86
CA THR A 205 -5.50 -5.82 13.45
C THR A 205 -4.18 -6.42 13.01
N GLN A 206 -4.25 -7.47 12.21
CA GLN A 206 -3.14 -8.00 11.44
C GLN A 206 -2.89 -7.03 10.29
N ASN A 207 -1.66 -6.51 10.22
CA ASN A 207 -1.31 -5.44 9.30
C ASN A 207 -0.73 -5.96 7.98
N SER A 208 -0.45 -7.26 7.88
CA SER A 208 0.04 -7.88 6.66
C SER A 208 -0.73 -9.16 6.29
N LEU A 209 -0.79 -9.46 5.01
CA LEU A 209 -1.30 -10.72 4.48
C LEU A 209 -0.46 -11.09 3.26
N VAL A 210 0.06 -12.31 3.22
CA VAL A 210 0.76 -12.84 2.04
C VAL A 210 0.13 -14.15 1.62
N VAL A 211 -0.02 -14.32 0.32
CA VAL A 211 -0.48 -15.56 -0.31
C VAL A 211 0.54 -16.02 -1.33
N PHE A 212 0.82 -17.33 -1.36
CA PHE A 212 1.82 -17.95 -2.24
C PHE A 212 1.24 -19.06 -3.12
N ASP A 213 -0.08 -19.26 -3.06
CA ASP A 213 -0.80 -20.38 -3.66
C ASP A 213 -1.80 -19.94 -4.73
N ILE A 214 -1.61 -18.75 -5.31
CA ILE A 214 -2.46 -18.29 -6.41
C ILE A 214 -2.17 -19.14 -7.65
N PRO A 215 -3.18 -19.75 -8.29
CA PRO A 215 -3.00 -20.45 -9.55
C PRO A 215 -2.50 -19.52 -10.66
N PRO A 216 -1.36 -19.81 -11.33
CA PRO A 216 -0.68 -18.87 -12.22
C PRO A 216 -1.30 -18.79 -13.63
N TYR A 217 -2.48 -18.18 -13.72
CA TYR A 217 -3.16 -17.89 -14.99
C TYR A 217 -2.62 -16.59 -15.61
N SER A 218 -2.23 -16.62 -16.89
CA SER A 218 -1.75 -15.43 -17.61
C SER A 218 -2.84 -14.40 -17.90
N ASN A 219 -4.10 -14.84 -17.96
CA ASN A 219 -5.29 -14.01 -18.15
C ASN A 219 -6.16 -13.95 -16.88
N GLY A 220 -5.55 -14.14 -15.70
CA GLY A 220 -6.23 -13.99 -14.42
C GLY A 220 -6.57 -12.53 -14.14
N VAL A 221 -7.76 -12.29 -13.61
CA VAL A 221 -8.20 -11.00 -13.07
C VAL A 221 -8.25 -11.14 -11.56
N ILE A 222 -7.43 -10.37 -10.87
CA ILE A 222 -7.32 -10.37 -9.41
C ILE A 222 -8.20 -9.26 -8.86
N THR A 223 -9.15 -9.61 -7.99
CA THR A 223 -9.95 -8.66 -7.23
C THR A 223 -9.55 -8.74 -5.77
N ILE A 224 -9.04 -7.64 -5.24
CA ILE A 224 -8.73 -7.46 -3.83
C ILE A 224 -9.90 -6.68 -3.21
N THR A 225 -10.42 -7.18 -2.10
CA THR A 225 -11.50 -6.56 -1.33
C THR A 225 -11.09 -6.49 0.13
N LEU A 226 -10.86 -5.29 0.64
CA LEU A 226 -10.59 -5.04 2.05
C LEU A 226 -11.83 -4.39 2.68
N THR A 227 -12.24 -4.87 3.84
CA THR A 227 -13.40 -4.34 4.54
C THR A 227 -13.05 -3.88 5.94
N ASN A 228 -13.68 -2.80 6.37
CA ASN A 228 -13.70 -2.37 7.76
C ASN A 228 -15.07 -1.80 8.09
N LEU A 229 -15.61 -2.19 9.25
CA LEU A 229 -16.94 -1.76 9.69
C LEU A 229 -16.92 -0.32 10.22
N THR A 230 -15.80 0.10 10.82
CA THR A 230 -15.62 1.43 11.41
C THR A 230 -14.21 1.94 11.14
N GLY A 231 -14.09 3.24 10.85
CA GLY A 231 -12.81 3.84 10.47
C GLY A 231 -12.44 3.58 9.01
N ASN A 232 -11.35 4.19 8.58
CA ASN A 232 -10.89 4.10 7.20
C ASN A 232 -10.41 2.67 6.88
N VAL A 233 -10.51 2.30 5.61
CA VAL A 233 -9.82 1.12 5.08
C VAL A 233 -8.54 1.60 4.40
N ALA A 234 -7.41 0.98 4.73
CA ALA A 234 -6.12 1.35 4.15
C ALA A 234 -5.32 0.13 3.69
N CYS A 235 -4.54 0.30 2.63
CA CYS A 235 -3.51 -0.63 2.18
C CYS A 235 -2.24 0.15 1.85
N GLY A 236 -1.15 -0.14 2.56
CA GLY A 236 0.14 0.51 2.38
C GLY A 236 0.90 -0.01 1.17
N ALA A 237 0.92 -1.32 0.97
CA ALA A 237 1.53 -1.92 -0.21
C ALA A 237 0.73 -3.11 -0.73
N CYS A 238 0.59 -3.21 -2.04
CA CYS A 238 0.08 -4.35 -2.77
C CYS A 238 1.15 -4.79 -3.78
N VAL A 239 1.85 -5.86 -3.44
CA VAL A 239 2.92 -6.41 -4.27
C VAL A 239 2.49 -7.76 -4.78
N MET A 240 2.56 -7.98 -6.09
CA MET A 240 2.23 -9.25 -6.72
C MET A 240 3.32 -9.65 -7.70
N GLY A 241 3.49 -10.95 -7.92
CA GLY A 241 4.52 -11.44 -8.81
C GLY A 241 4.56 -12.96 -8.89
N MET A 242 5.63 -13.44 -9.52
CA MET A 242 6.04 -14.84 -9.43
C MET A 242 7.08 -14.97 -8.32
N GLN A 243 6.76 -15.72 -7.27
CA GLN A 243 7.66 -15.89 -6.15
C GLN A 243 8.87 -16.73 -6.52
N VAL A 244 10.00 -16.43 -5.89
CA VAL A 244 11.25 -17.18 -5.98
C VAL A 244 11.61 -17.67 -4.59
N ASP A 245 11.70 -18.99 -4.45
CA ASP A 245 12.18 -19.62 -3.22
C ASP A 245 13.71 -19.61 -3.21
N ILE A 246 14.30 -19.07 -2.15
CA ILE A 246 15.74 -19.01 -1.95
C ILE A 246 16.22 -19.88 -0.78
N GLY A 247 15.41 -20.86 -0.37
CA GLY A 247 15.78 -21.89 0.60
C GLY A 247 15.39 -21.55 2.04
N ASP A 248 15.84 -22.36 3.00
CA ASP A 248 15.31 -22.35 4.36
C ASP A 248 16.03 -21.37 5.27
N VAL A 249 15.29 -20.54 6.00
CA VAL A 249 15.85 -19.59 6.96
C VAL A 249 16.38 -20.37 8.18
N GLN A 250 17.65 -20.16 8.51
CA GLN A 250 18.27 -20.76 9.68
C GLN A 250 17.78 -20.09 10.98
N TYR A 251 17.86 -20.84 12.08
CA TYR A 251 17.78 -20.27 13.43
C TYR A 251 18.74 -19.08 13.61
N SER A 252 18.43 -18.25 14.61
CA SER A 252 19.16 -16.99 14.89
C SER A 252 18.98 -15.93 13.80
N ALA A 253 17.85 -15.94 13.09
CA ALA A 253 17.41 -14.77 12.36
C ALA A 253 17.10 -13.62 13.34
N GLU A 254 17.47 -12.40 12.98
CA GLU A 254 17.33 -11.21 13.81
C GLU A 254 16.32 -10.26 13.19
N SER A 255 15.35 -9.83 13.99
CA SER A 255 14.45 -8.72 13.69
C SER A 255 14.96 -7.48 14.43
N ASP A 256 15.34 -6.46 13.68
CA ASP A 256 15.92 -5.21 14.18
C ASP A 256 15.17 -4.00 13.59
N ALA A 257 15.45 -2.80 14.10
CA ALA A 257 14.90 -1.57 13.57
C ALA A 257 15.85 -0.38 13.76
N LEU A 258 16.00 0.42 12.72
CA LEU A 258 16.74 1.68 12.76
C LEU A 258 15.82 2.80 13.27
N ASN A 259 16.18 3.42 14.39
CA ASN A 259 15.44 4.55 14.97
C ASN A 259 16.11 5.88 14.59
N PHE A 260 15.39 6.71 13.84
CA PHE A 260 15.85 8.03 13.37
C PHE A 260 15.38 9.20 14.26
N SER A 261 14.82 8.91 15.44
CA SER A 261 14.32 9.95 16.35
C SER A 261 15.47 10.76 16.94
N THR A 262 15.28 12.06 17.09
CA THR A 262 16.27 12.96 17.69
C THR A 262 15.83 13.40 19.08
N VAL A 263 16.79 13.59 19.97
CA VAL A 263 16.54 14.17 21.31
C VAL A 263 17.23 15.51 21.34
N ASP A 264 16.45 16.58 21.37
CA ASP A 264 16.96 17.93 21.59
C ASP A 264 17.04 18.18 23.11
N ARG A 265 18.12 18.81 23.58
CA ARG A 265 18.33 19.12 24.99
C ARG A 265 18.65 20.59 25.16
N THR A 266 17.82 21.29 25.91
CA THR A 266 18.05 22.68 26.28
C THR A 266 19.10 22.79 27.40
N THR A 267 19.71 23.96 27.52
CA THR A 267 20.79 24.24 28.49
C THR A 267 20.39 24.11 29.96
N ASP A 268 19.10 24.08 30.26
CA ASP A 268 18.54 23.82 31.59
C ASP A 268 18.37 22.32 31.91
N GLY A 269 18.70 21.44 30.95
CA GLY A 269 18.58 19.99 31.08
C GLY A 269 17.24 19.40 30.66
N THR A 270 16.29 20.22 30.17
CA THR A 270 15.02 19.71 29.62
C THR A 270 15.28 19.03 28.26
N ALA A 271 14.76 17.82 28.08
CA ALA A 271 14.91 17.04 26.85
C ALA A 271 13.56 16.97 26.11
N THR A 272 13.57 17.27 24.81
CA THR A 272 12.43 17.09 23.91
C THR A 272 12.76 15.98 22.92
N LEU A 273 12.00 14.88 22.98
CA LEU A 273 12.09 13.80 22.00
C LEU A 273 11.26 14.16 20.76
N ILE A 274 11.90 14.19 19.60
CA ILE A 274 11.24 14.34 18.30
C ILE A 274 11.21 12.95 17.67
N PRO A 275 10.07 12.23 17.77
CA PRO A 275 9.97 10.89 17.24
C PRO A 275 9.97 10.91 15.70
N SER A 276 10.78 10.04 15.11
CA SER A 276 10.81 9.75 13.68
C SER A 276 10.32 8.32 13.44
N ARG A 277 10.04 7.98 12.18
CA ARG A 277 9.73 6.59 11.79
C ARG A 277 10.93 5.67 12.11
N ASN A 278 10.61 4.48 12.62
CA ASN A 278 11.54 3.36 12.67
C ASN A 278 11.54 2.62 11.33
N VAL A 279 12.71 2.23 10.83
CA VAL A 279 12.86 1.44 9.60
C VAL A 279 13.19 0.00 9.99
N PRO A 280 12.28 -0.96 9.75
CA PRO A 280 12.53 -2.37 10.00
C PRO A 280 13.72 -2.92 9.22
N LYS A 281 14.44 -3.83 9.86
CA LYS A 281 15.61 -4.50 9.33
C LYS A 281 15.57 -5.97 9.73
N THR A 282 16.00 -6.85 8.83
CA THR A 282 16.23 -8.25 9.19
C THR A 282 17.61 -8.73 8.75
N ILE A 283 18.20 -9.58 9.57
CA ILE A 283 19.46 -10.28 9.28
C ILE A 283 19.18 -11.77 9.36
N SER A 284 19.47 -12.49 8.29
CA SER A 284 19.21 -13.92 8.23
C SER A 284 20.29 -14.68 7.47
N SER A 285 20.48 -15.94 7.86
CA SER A 285 21.25 -16.92 7.09
C SER A 285 20.29 -17.93 6.48
N ILE A 286 20.45 -18.25 5.21
CA ILE A 286 19.51 -19.09 4.44
C ILE A 286 20.26 -20.25 3.81
N TRP A 287 19.74 -21.46 3.99
CA TRP A 287 20.26 -22.69 3.40
C TRP A 287 19.67 -22.89 2.03
N LEU A 288 20.52 -22.87 1.00
CA LEU A 288 20.11 -23.01 -0.39
C LEU A 288 20.74 -24.28 -1.00
N ASP A 289 19.93 -25.14 -1.60
CA ASP A 289 20.44 -26.27 -2.41
C ASP A 289 21.30 -25.71 -3.57
N LYS A 290 22.48 -26.32 -3.79
CA LYS A 290 23.44 -25.90 -4.81
C LYS A 290 22.82 -25.73 -6.20
N LYS A 291 21.80 -26.52 -6.56
CA LYS A 291 21.14 -26.42 -7.88
C LYS A 291 20.46 -25.06 -8.11
N PHE A 292 20.08 -24.36 -7.04
CA PHE A 292 19.39 -23.06 -7.09
C PHE A 292 20.33 -21.85 -6.97
N VAL A 293 21.64 -22.05 -6.84
CA VAL A 293 22.62 -20.94 -6.71
C VAL A 293 22.51 -19.94 -7.87
N ASN A 294 22.35 -20.41 -9.10
CA ASN A 294 22.21 -19.52 -10.26
C ASN A 294 20.87 -18.76 -10.25
N GLN A 295 19.80 -19.36 -9.73
CA GLN A 295 18.51 -18.69 -9.56
C GLN A 295 18.63 -17.56 -8.52
N ALA A 296 19.25 -17.83 -7.37
CA ALA A 296 19.50 -16.81 -6.35
C ALA A 296 20.39 -15.67 -6.86
N ARG A 297 21.41 -15.98 -7.68
CA ARG A 297 22.24 -14.95 -8.35
C ARG A 297 21.43 -14.08 -9.30
N SER A 298 20.62 -14.70 -10.17
CA SER A 298 19.75 -13.96 -11.10
C SER A 298 18.74 -13.10 -10.37
N LEU A 299 18.16 -13.60 -9.27
CA LEU A 299 17.24 -12.85 -8.42
C LEU A 299 17.93 -11.62 -7.82
N ARG A 300 19.11 -11.80 -7.23
CA ARG A 300 19.92 -10.69 -6.67
C ARG A 300 20.19 -9.62 -7.73
N ASP A 301 20.59 -10.02 -8.93
CA ASP A 301 20.89 -9.08 -10.01
C ASP A 301 19.60 -8.34 -10.47
N SER A 302 18.46 -9.03 -10.54
CA SER A 302 17.17 -8.44 -10.91
C SER A 302 16.60 -7.47 -9.85
N LEU A 303 16.93 -7.69 -8.57
CA LEU A 303 16.47 -6.86 -7.46
C LEU A 303 17.46 -5.75 -7.08
N ASN A 304 18.53 -5.55 -7.87
CA ASN A 304 19.50 -4.50 -7.58
C ASN A 304 18.84 -3.11 -7.66
N GLY A 305 18.85 -2.39 -6.54
CA GLY A 305 18.22 -1.07 -6.43
C GLY A 305 16.68 -1.10 -6.49
N SER A 306 16.06 -2.27 -6.31
CA SER A 306 14.60 -2.43 -6.30
C SER A 306 14.14 -3.07 -4.99
N THR A 307 12.92 -2.73 -4.56
CA THR A 307 12.30 -3.37 -3.41
C THR A 307 11.57 -4.64 -3.82
N ALA A 308 11.45 -5.60 -2.90
CA ALA A 308 10.68 -6.82 -3.04
C ALA A 308 10.08 -7.21 -1.69
N VAL A 309 9.10 -8.09 -1.70
CA VAL A 309 8.62 -8.70 -0.46
C VAL A 309 9.46 -9.94 -0.16
N TRP A 310 9.99 -10.02 1.05
CA TRP A 310 10.79 -11.11 1.56
C TRP A 310 10.04 -11.71 2.73
N ALA A 311 9.64 -12.97 2.60
CA ALA A 311 8.96 -13.71 3.67
C ALA A 311 9.86 -14.85 4.13
N GLY A 312 10.44 -14.70 5.32
CA GLY A 312 11.29 -15.71 5.93
C GLY A 312 10.55 -17.01 6.25
N LEU A 313 9.25 -16.90 6.57
CA LEU A 313 8.34 -18.00 6.81
C LEU A 313 7.26 -18.05 5.72
N ASP A 314 6.78 -19.24 5.41
CA ASP A 314 5.74 -19.47 4.40
C ASP A 314 4.34 -19.67 4.99
N ASP A 315 4.25 -19.87 6.31
CA ASP A 315 3.03 -19.97 7.09
C ASP A 315 2.77 -18.66 7.86
N ASP A 316 1.69 -17.97 7.47
CA ASP A 316 1.27 -16.68 8.05
C ASP A 316 0.65 -16.81 9.44
N THR A 317 0.42 -18.04 9.93
CA THR A 317 -0.11 -18.31 11.27
C THR A 317 0.99 -18.38 12.34
N GLN A 318 2.26 -18.45 11.94
CA GLN A 318 3.41 -18.49 12.86
C GLN A 318 3.63 -17.14 13.55
N GLU A 319 3.94 -17.15 14.86
CA GLU A 319 4.07 -15.89 15.61
C GLU A 319 5.27 -15.03 15.18
N TYR A 320 6.27 -15.63 14.52
CA TYR A 320 7.42 -14.93 13.95
C TYR A 320 7.23 -14.47 12.50
N PHE A 321 6.08 -14.72 11.88
CA PHE A 321 5.85 -14.38 10.47
C PHE A 321 6.07 -12.90 10.19
N GLU A 322 5.39 -12.02 10.95
CA GLU A 322 5.52 -10.56 10.82
C GLU A 322 6.96 -10.07 11.10
N ALA A 323 7.68 -10.72 12.01
CA ALA A 323 9.06 -10.33 12.34
C ALA A 323 10.06 -10.67 11.21
N LEU A 324 9.70 -11.60 10.32
CA LEU A 324 10.52 -12.03 9.19
C LEU A 324 9.91 -11.67 7.83
N LEU A 325 8.92 -10.78 7.83
CA LEU A 325 8.30 -10.23 6.63
C LEU A 325 8.79 -8.80 6.41
N ILE A 326 9.48 -8.54 5.30
CA ILE A 326 9.95 -7.21 4.92
C ILE A 326 9.57 -6.90 3.48
N LEU A 327 8.99 -5.71 3.25
CA LEU A 327 9.03 -5.07 1.94
C LEU A 327 10.22 -4.12 1.92
N GLY A 328 11.24 -4.45 1.13
CA GLY A 328 12.47 -3.69 1.20
C GLY A 328 13.48 -4.16 0.17
N PHE A 329 14.68 -3.60 0.25
CA PHE A 329 15.78 -3.94 -0.62
C PHE A 329 16.86 -4.68 0.17
N TYR A 330 17.70 -5.44 -0.54
CA TYR A 330 18.84 -6.08 0.11
C TYR A 330 19.99 -5.08 0.25
N ARG A 331 20.54 -4.96 1.47
CA ARG A 331 21.80 -4.25 1.74
C ARG A 331 22.99 -5.16 1.48
N ARG A 332 22.83 -6.43 1.81
CA ARG A 332 23.83 -7.48 1.61
C ARG A 332 23.16 -8.77 1.19
N PHE A 333 23.68 -9.39 0.14
CA PHE A 333 23.23 -10.69 -0.37
C PHE A 333 24.47 -11.51 -0.80
N THR A 334 25.17 -12.06 0.18
CA THR A 334 26.35 -12.90 -0.03
C THR A 334 25.95 -14.36 -0.21
N ILE A 335 26.53 -15.07 -1.17
CA ILE A 335 26.31 -16.51 -1.38
C ILE A 335 27.63 -17.22 -1.10
N ASN A 336 27.72 -17.94 0.01
CA ASN A 336 28.88 -18.72 0.40
C ASN A 336 28.80 -20.13 -0.23
N LEU A 337 29.80 -20.47 -1.05
CA LEU A 337 29.90 -21.72 -1.81
C LEU A 337 30.88 -22.74 -1.17
N GLN A 338 31.17 -22.58 0.12
CA GLN A 338 32.13 -23.44 0.84
C GLN A 338 31.71 -24.92 0.88
N TYR A 339 30.41 -25.21 0.83
CA TYR A 339 29.89 -26.55 0.99
C TYR A 339 29.61 -27.24 -0.37
N PRO A 340 29.77 -28.56 -0.46
CA PRO A 340 29.70 -29.28 -1.73
C PRO A 340 28.28 -29.37 -2.31
N ASP A 341 27.25 -29.43 -1.45
CA ASP A 341 25.86 -29.74 -1.82
C ASP A 341 24.87 -28.59 -1.59
N PHE A 342 25.27 -27.59 -0.80
CA PHE A 342 24.45 -26.42 -0.48
C PHE A 342 25.32 -25.16 -0.46
N ALA A 343 24.66 -24.01 -0.56
CA ALA A 343 25.23 -22.70 -0.33
C ALA A 343 24.54 -22.05 0.87
N ILE A 344 25.27 -21.18 1.58
CA ILE A 344 24.67 -20.36 2.63
C ILE A 344 24.56 -18.94 2.11
N ILE A 345 23.35 -18.40 2.09
CA ILE A 345 23.11 -17.00 1.81
C ILE A 345 23.16 -16.23 3.13
N SER A 346 23.96 -15.17 3.19
CA SER A 346 23.85 -14.16 4.26
C SER A 346 23.11 -12.96 3.70
N LEU A 347 21.91 -12.71 4.23
CA LEU A 347 20.96 -11.71 3.76
C LEU A 347 20.73 -10.64 4.83
N GLU A 348 20.87 -9.39 4.43
CA GLU A 348 20.52 -8.21 5.22
C GLU A 348 19.51 -7.39 4.42
N LEU A 349 18.32 -7.21 4.99
CA LEU A 349 17.19 -6.51 4.38
C LEU A 349 16.86 -5.26 5.16
N GLU A 350 16.46 -4.21 4.44
CA GLU A 350 16.07 -2.92 5.01
C GLU A 350 14.83 -2.40 4.26
N GLU A 351 13.82 -1.95 5.00
CA GLU A 351 12.65 -1.28 4.45
C GLU A 351 13.01 0.15 3.98
N VAL A 352 12.21 0.74 3.09
CA VAL A 352 12.39 2.12 2.59
C VAL A 352 11.55 3.12 3.38
#